data_AF-A0A821M2I4-F1
#
_entry.id   AF-A0A821M2I4-F1
#
_cell.length_a   1.000
_cell.length_b   1.000
_cell.length_c   1.000
_cell.angle_alpha   90.00
_cell.angle_beta   90.00
_cell.angle_gamma   90.00
#
_symmetry.space_group_name_H-M   'P 1'
#
loop_
_entity.id
_entity.type
_entity.pdbx_description
1 polymer ?
#
loop_
_entity_poly.entity_id
_entity_poly.type
_entity_poly.pdbx_seq_one_letter_code
_entity_poly.pdbx_strand_id
1 'polypeptide(L)'
;VDYLCDHLQSTTGLKEQEDILYELKVLSEKCKGKFDIKNINLLTNIIKDNRADLRLIELALEILTNVITYDVTINQEQSGLTQDTVIQFI
;
A
#
# COMPACT_ATOMS: atom_id res chain seq x y z
N VAL A 1 -4.72 10.06 3.89
CA VAL A 1 -4.33 8.67 4.22
C VAL A 1 -4.59 8.44 5.69
N ASP A 2 -3.87 9.12 6.60
CA ASP A 2 -3.99 8.91 8.05
C ASP A 2 -5.43 9.01 8.59
N TYR A 3 -6.20 10.02 8.17
CA TYR A 3 -7.63 10.14 8.54
C TYR A 3 -8.44 8.89 8.16
N LEU A 4 -8.26 8.36 6.95
CA LEU A 4 -8.98 7.16 6.49
C LEU A 4 -8.49 5.90 7.21
N CYS A 5 -7.20 5.82 7.54
CA CYS A 5 -6.65 4.72 8.33
C CYS A 5 -7.16 4.73 9.78
N ASP A 6 -7.23 5.90 10.41
CA ASP A 6 -7.81 6.06 11.75
C ASP A 6 -9.31 5.75 11.73
N HIS A 7 -10.03 6.20 10.70
CA HIS A 7 -11.46 5.87 10.51
C HIS A 7 -11.65 4.35 10.37
N LEU A 8 -10.89 3.70 9.47
CA LEU A 8 -10.91 2.26 9.24
C LEU A 8 -10.67 1.44 10.51
N GLN A 9 -9.77 1.90 11.39
CA GLN A 9 -9.48 1.23 12.66
C GLN A 9 -10.68 1.25 13.63
N SER A 10 -11.51 2.29 13.55
CA SER A 10 -12.70 2.44 14.40
C SER A 10 -13.97 1.83 13.79
N THR A 11 -13.98 1.55 12.49
CA THR A 11 -15.12 1.00 11.76
C THR A 11 -15.28 -0.50 12.01
N THR A 12 -16.48 -0.94 12.39
CA THR A 12 -16.81 -2.36 12.60
C THR A 12 -17.66 -2.97 11.48
N GLY A 13 -18.26 -2.14 10.61
CA GLY A 13 -19.09 -2.60 9.51
C GLY A 13 -18.27 -3.00 8.30
N LEU A 14 -18.37 -4.26 7.87
CA LEU A 14 -17.59 -4.81 6.74
C LEU A 14 -17.71 -3.97 5.45
N LYS A 15 -18.93 -3.55 5.12
CA LYS A 15 -19.16 -2.75 3.91
C LYS A 15 -18.50 -1.38 3.97
N GLU A 16 -18.56 -0.73 5.13
CA GLU A 16 -17.89 0.55 5.33
C GLU A 16 -16.36 0.39 5.32
N GLN A 17 -15.84 -0.69 5.90
CA GLN A 17 -14.41 -1.03 5.80
C GLN A 17 -13.98 -1.23 4.34
N GLU A 18 -14.81 -1.90 3.52
CA GLU A 18 -14.56 -2.07 2.09
C GLU A 18 -14.52 -0.73 1.35
N ASP A 19 -15.50 0.15 1.60
CA ASP A 19 -15.56 1.49 0.99
C ASP A 19 -14.32 2.32 1.34
N ILE A 20 -13.89 2.30 2.61
CA ILE A 20 -12.69 3.00 3.07
C ILE A 20 -11.42 2.41 2.43
N LEU A 21 -11.32 1.09 2.35
CA LEU A 21 -10.19 0.41 1.70
C LEU A 21 -10.14 0.72 0.20
N TYR A 22 -11.30 0.81 -0.46
CA TYR A 22 -11.36 1.23 -1.86
C TYR A 22 -10.84 2.66 -2.04
N GLU A 23 -11.22 3.59 -1.17
CA GLU A 23 -10.70 4.96 -1.21
C GLU A 23 -9.18 5.00 -0.94
N LEU A 24 -8.69 4.21 0.03
CA LEU A 24 -7.26 4.06 0.30
C LEU A 24 -6.49 3.47 -0.89
N LYS A 25 -7.09 2.54 -1.64
CA LYS A 25 -6.51 2.01 -2.89
C LYS A 25 -6.34 3.12 -3.93
N VAL A 26 -7.38 3.90 -4.19
CA VAL A 26 -7.31 5.02 -5.14
C VAL A 26 -6.25 6.04 -4.72
N LEU A 27 -6.10 6.27 -3.41
CA LEU A 27 -5.07 7.15 -2.88
C LEU A 27 -3.66 6.55 -2.98
N SER A 28 -3.47 5.24 -2.82
CA SER A 28 -2.15 4.60 -2.93
C SER A 28 -1.58 4.65 -4.35
N GLU A 29 -2.45 4.70 -5.37
CA GLU A 29 -2.05 4.91 -6.76
C GLU A 29 -1.60 6.35 -7.04
N LYS A 30 -2.26 7.33 -6.41
CA LYS A 30 -2.08 8.78 -6.68
C LYS A 30 -1.07 9.46 -5.77
N CYS A 31 -1.05 9.11 -4.49
CA CYS A 31 -0.34 9.80 -3.42
C CYS A 31 0.85 8.98 -2.94
N LYS A 32 1.79 8.80 -3.86
CA LYS A 32 2.99 8.00 -3.64
C LYS A 32 3.84 8.60 -2.49
N GLY A 33 4.18 7.80 -1.48
CA GLY A 33 4.97 8.21 -0.30
C GLY A 33 4.16 8.81 0.87
N LYS A 34 2.82 8.73 0.84
CA LYS A 34 1.94 9.19 1.94
C LYS A 34 1.54 8.09 2.92
N PHE A 35 1.99 6.86 2.68
CA PHE A 35 1.75 5.73 3.58
C PHE A 35 2.99 5.54 4.44
N ASP A 36 2.84 5.75 5.75
CA ASP A 36 3.89 5.48 6.71
C ASP A 36 3.82 4.04 7.24
N ILE A 37 4.73 3.70 8.15
CA ILE A 37 4.79 2.36 8.75
C ILE A 37 3.56 2.02 9.59
N LYS A 38 2.87 3.01 10.19
CA LYS A 38 1.64 2.78 10.96
C LYS A 38 0.53 2.33 10.01
N ASN A 39 0.38 2.99 8.87
CA ASN A 39 -0.61 2.65 7.84
C ASN A 39 -0.35 1.25 7.25
N ILE A 40 0.91 0.90 7.00
CA ILE A 40 1.31 -0.44 6.52
C ILE A 40 0.99 -1.54 7.56
N ASN A 41 1.25 -1.27 8.84
CA ASN A 41 0.94 -2.22 9.91
C ASN A 41 -0.57 -2.45 10.05
N LEU A 42 -1.38 -1.39 9.93
CA LEU A 42 -2.84 -1.50 9.94
C LEU A 42 -3.34 -2.41 8.81
N LEU A 43 -2.90 -2.20 7.57
CA LEU A 43 -3.29 -3.02 6.42
C LEU A 43 -2.86 -4.48 6.60
N THR A 44 -1.68 -4.71 7.17
CA THR A 44 -1.19 -6.05 7.51
C THR A 44 -2.08 -6.74 8.55
N ASN A 45 -2.57 -5.99 9.55
CA ASN A 45 -3.48 -6.54 10.56
C ASN A 45 -4.85 -6.89 9.96
N ILE A 46 -5.36 -6.08 9.03
CA ILE A 46 -6.60 -6.39 8.31
C ILE A 46 -6.51 -7.76 7.62
N ILE A 47 -5.38 -8.04 6.96
CA ILE A 47 -5.14 -9.34 6.31
C ILE A 47 -5.09 -10.49 7.34
N LYS A 48 -4.47 -10.26 8.51
CA LYS A 48 -4.35 -11.28 9.56
C LYS A 48 -5.69 -11.60 10.22
N ASP A 49 -6.50 -10.59 10.44
CA ASP A 49 -7.71 -10.67 11.28
C ASP A 49 -8.96 -11.00 10.47
N ASN A 50 -9.05 -10.57 9.21
CA ASN A 50 -10.23 -10.77 8.36
C ASN A 50 -10.10 -11.97 7.41
N ARG A 51 -9.59 -13.11 7.89
CA ARG A 51 -9.30 -14.30 7.05
C ARG A 51 -10.50 -14.88 6.30
N ALA A 52 -11.72 -14.54 6.71
CA ALA A 52 -12.95 -14.99 6.06
C ALA A 52 -13.42 -14.04 4.94
N ASP A 53 -12.97 -12.78 4.93
CA ASP A 53 -13.39 -11.79 3.95
C ASP A 53 -12.27 -11.55 2.93
N LEU A 54 -12.36 -12.30 1.83
CA LEU A 54 -11.37 -12.23 0.75
C LEU A 54 -11.32 -10.85 0.10
N ARG A 55 -12.41 -10.08 0.15
CA ARG A 55 -12.47 -8.78 -0.52
C ARG A 55 -11.68 -7.72 0.24
N LEU A 56 -11.79 -7.71 1.56
CA LEU A 56 -10.97 -6.83 2.42
C LEU A 56 -9.48 -7.19 2.31
N ILE A 57 -9.16 -8.48 2.25
CA ILE A 57 -7.79 -8.97 2.06
C ILE A 57 -7.22 -8.51 0.72
N GLU A 58 -7.98 -8.69 -0.37
CA GLU A 58 -7.58 -8.29 -1.72
C GLU A 58 -7.25 -6.79 -1.77
N LEU A 59 -8.15 -5.93 -1.28
CA LEU A 59 -7.94 -4.49 -1.27
C LEU A 59 -6.71 -4.10 -0.44
N ALA A 60 -6.54 -4.69 0.75
CA ALA A 60 -5.37 -4.43 1.59
C ALA A 60 -4.05 -4.83 0.90
N LEU A 61 -4.02 -5.96 0.20
CA LEU A 61 -2.86 -6.41 -0.57
C LEU A 61 -2.57 -5.51 -1.77
N GLU A 62 -3.60 -5.05 -2.49
CA GLU A 62 -3.44 -4.10 -3.60
C GLU A 62 -2.84 -2.77 -3.12
N ILE A 63 -3.33 -2.24 -1.99
CA ILE A 63 -2.77 -1.02 -1.38
C ILE A 63 -1.30 -1.23 -1.02
N LEU A 64 -0.97 -2.32 -0.32
CA LEU A 64 0.41 -2.63 0.06
C LEU A 64 1.32 -2.77 -1.17
N THR A 65 0.83 -3.39 -2.24
CA THR A 65 1.57 -3.52 -3.50
C THR A 65 1.87 -2.14 -4.10
N ASN A 66 0.90 -1.25 -4.16
CA ASN A 66 1.09 0.11 -4.67
C ASN A 66 2.11 0.90 -3.85
N VAL A 67 2.06 0.77 -2.52
CA VAL A 67 2.98 1.44 -1.59
C VAL A 67 4.42 0.91 -1.76
N ILE A 68 4.61 -0.40 -1.76
CA ILE A 68 5.95 -1.03 -1.84
C ILE A 68 6.59 -0.81 -3.22
N THR A 69 5.82 -0.97 -4.30
CA THR A 69 6.33 -0.80 -5.67
C THR A 69 6.84 0.62 -5.90
N TYR A 70 6.25 1.61 -5.23
CA TYR A 70 6.75 2.98 -5.29
C TYR A 70 8.12 3.17 -4.64
N ASP A 71 8.34 2.61 -3.44
CA ASP A 71 9.62 2.72 -2.75
C ASP A 71 10.79 2.09 -3.54
N VAL A 72 10.51 1.09 -4.37
CA VAL A 72 11.50 0.52 -5.30
C VAL A 72 11.84 1.49 -6.44
N THR A 73 10.87 2.29 -6.90
CA THR A 73 11.04 3.20 -8.05
C THR A 73 11.85 4.44 -7.69
N ILE A 74 11.62 5.05 -6.52
CA ILE A 74 12.40 6.23 -6.09
C ILE A 74 13.87 5.87 -5.84
N ASN A 75 14.13 4.69 -5.27
CA ASN A 75 15.50 4.25 -5.02
C ASN A 75 16.28 3.99 -6.32
N GLN A 76 15.61 3.74 -7.45
CA GLN A 76 16.27 3.64 -8.76
C GLN A 76 16.56 5.02 -9.38
N GLU A 77 15.63 5.98 -9.23
CA GLU A 77 15.81 7.35 -9.75
C GLU A 77 16.84 8.16 -8.94
N GLN A 78 16.92 7.96 -7.62
CA GLN A 78 17.93 8.61 -6.77
C GLN A 78 19.31 7.95 -6.86
N SER A 79 19.41 6.70 -7.35
CA SER A 79 20.69 6.01 -7.52
C SER A 79 21.40 6.35 -8.83
N GLY A 80 20.80 7.15 -9.73
CA GLY A 80 21.48 7.61 -10.94
C GLY A 80 22.08 6.48 -11.79
N LEU A 81 21.45 5.29 -11.82
CA LEU A 81 21.84 4.24 -12.74
C LEU A 81 21.11 4.49 -14.06
N THR A 82 21.68 5.39 -14.86
CA THR A 82 21.45 5.40 -16.30
C THR A 82 21.64 3.98 -16.82
N GLN A 83 20.73 3.51 -17.68
CA GLN A 83 20.75 2.18 -18.32
C GLN A 83 22.01 1.86 -19.16
N ASP A 84 23.08 2.66 -19.05
CA ASP A 84 24.34 2.53 -19.78
C ASP A 84 25.42 1.72 -19.04
N THR A 85 25.13 1.12 -17.87
CA THR A 85 26.09 0.25 -17.16
C THR A 85 25.71 -1.23 -17.23
N VAL A 86 25.17 -1.68 -18.36
CA VAL A 86 25.13 -3.11 -18.72
C VAL A 86 26.11 -3.37 -19.86
N ILE A 87 27.38 -2.98 -19.69
CA ILE A 87 28.48 -3.55 -20.46
C ILE A 87 29.66 -3.80 -19.51
N GLN A 88 30.08 -5.08 -19.51
CA GLN A 88 31.31 -5.66 -18.98
C GLN A 88 31.43 -5.85 -17.47
N PHE A 89 31.17 -7.09 -17.05
CA PHE A 89 32.06 -8.05 -16.36
C PHE A 89 31.16 -9.29 -16.16
N ILE A 90 31.32 -10.46 -16.81
CA ILE A 90 32.46 -11.30 -17.21
C ILE A 90 32.00 -12.14 -18.41
#